data_AF-A0A9W6LCR5-F1
#
_entry.id   AF-A0A9W6LCR5-F1
#
_cell.length_a   1.000
_cell.length_b   1.000
_cell.length_c   1.000
_cell.angle_alpha   90.00
_cell.angle_beta   90.00
_cell.angle_gamma   90.00
#
_symmetry.space_group_name_H-M   'P 1'
#
loop_
_entity.id
_entity.type
_entity.pdbx_description
1 polymer ?
#
loop_
_entity_poly.entity_id
_entity_poly.type
_entity_poly.pdbx_seq_one_letter_code
_entity_poly.pdbx_strand_id
1 'polypeptide(L)' 'MEHETKTCTVCGNDFTPGVERTPYEEAGEWLAAELWNDAGTLCPQCLDNRAKLAMMYVIDR' A
#
# COMPACT_ATOMS: atom_id res chain seq x y z
N MET A 1 2.44 -5.93 22.07
CA MET A 1 3.20 -5.36 20.94
C MET A 1 2.52 -4.06 20.61
N GLU A 2 3.11 -2.93 20.96
CA GLU A 2 2.58 -1.62 20.57
C GLU A 2 2.87 -1.47 19.08
N HIS A 3 1.80 -1.38 18.27
CA HIS A 3 1.97 -1.11 16.85
C HIS A 3 2.23 0.39 16.67
N GLU A 4 3.40 0.74 16.14
CA GLU A 4 3.76 2.13 15.85
C GLU A 4 2.83 2.69 14.76
N THR A 5 2.13 3.79 15.09
CA THR A 5 1.32 4.53 14.13
C THR A 5 2.23 5.29 13.17
N LYS A 6 1.96 5.18 11.87
CA LYS A 6 2.69 5.85 10.79
C LYS A 6 1.75 6.77 10.02
N THR A 7 2.29 7.77 9.35
CA THR A 7 1.52 8.64 8.46
C THR A 7 1.67 8.18 7.01
N CYS A 8 0.55 7.99 6.31
CA CYS A 8 0.54 7.60 4.91
C CYS A 8 1.08 8.72 4.02
N THR A 9 2.07 8.42 3.19
CA THR A 9 2.69 9.41 2.27
C THR A 9 1.77 9.85 1.13
N VAL A 10 0.74 9.06 0.81
CA VAL A 10 -0.22 9.34 -0.27
C VAL A 10 -1.42 10.16 0.19
N CYS A 11 -2.08 9.75 1.28
CA CYS A 11 -3.31 10.41 1.74
C CYS A 11 -3.11 11.26 3.01
N GLY A 12 -1.96 11.19 3.66
CA GLY A 12 -1.65 11.95 4.88
C GLY A 12 -2.33 11.42 6.15
N ASN A 13 -3.12 10.35 6.07
CA ASN A 13 -3.79 9.78 7.24
C ASN A 13 -2.83 8.92 8.06
N ASP A 14 -2.99 8.98 9.37
CA ASP A 14 -2.34 8.06 10.28
C ASP A 14 -2.94 6.65 10.15
N PHE A 15 -2.07 5.65 10.16
CA PHE A 15 -2.44 4.25 10.07
C PHE A 15 -1.54 3.41 10.94
N THR A 16 -2.09 2.30 11.41
CA THR A 16 -1.34 1.28 12.14
C THR A 16 -1.08 0.12 11.17
N PRO A 17 0.18 -0.28 10.95
CA PRO A 17 0.48 -1.41 10.08
C PRO A 17 -0.19 -2.68 10.62
N GLY A 18 -1.16 -3.19 9.84
CA GLY A 18 -1.87 -4.43 10.15
C GLY A 18 -0.98 -5.66 9.94
N VAL A 19 -1.23 -6.71 10.73
CA VAL A 19 -0.55 -8.01 10.60
C VAL A 19 -1.18 -8.89 9.51
N GLU A 20 -2.47 -8.69 9.26
CA GLU A 20 -3.23 -9.39 8.22
C GLU A 20 -3.55 -8.40 7.12
N ARG A 21 -3.18 -8.78 5.88
CA ARG A 21 -3.37 -7.95 4.68
C ARG A 21 -4.30 -8.67 3.72
N THR A 22 -5.12 -7.90 3.02
CA THR A 22 -5.88 -8.45 1.90
C THR A 22 -4.94 -8.72 0.70
N PRO A 23 -5.31 -9.60 -0.25
CA PRO A 23 -4.49 -9.83 -1.44
C PRO A 23 -4.18 -8.55 -2.24
N TYR A 24 -5.08 -7.57 -2.25
CA TYR A 24 -4.86 -6.28 -2.89
C TYR A 24 -3.89 -5.40 -2.10
N GLU A 25 -3.89 -5.46 -0.78
CA GLU A 25 -2.90 -4.76 0.05
C GLU A 25 -1.50 -5.36 -0.14
N GLU A 26 -1.39 -6.70 -0.21
CA GLU A 26 -0.13 -7.38 -0.51
C GLU A 26 0.39 -7.03 -1.90
N ALA A 27 -0.46 -7.08 -2.93
CA ALA A 27 -0.09 -6.67 -4.28
C ALA A 27 0.31 -5.19 -4.32
N GLY A 28 -0.42 -4.32 -3.62
CA GLY A 28 -0.12 -2.90 -3.51
C GLY A 28 1.23 -2.64 -2.88
N GLU A 29 1.61 -3.40 -1.85
CA GLU A 29 2.90 -3.29 -1.17
C GLU A 29 4.04 -3.80 -2.07
N TRP A 30 3.81 -4.90 -2.79
CA TRP A 30 4.77 -5.38 -3.78
C TRP A 30 5.03 -4.31 -4.86
N LEU A 31 3.97 -3.72 -5.41
CA LEU A 31 4.10 -2.63 -6.38
C LEU A 31 4.79 -1.40 -5.77
N ALA A 32 4.54 -1.09 -4.50
CA ALA A 32 5.22 -0.02 -3.78
C ALA A 32 6.74 -0.23 -3.74
N ALA A 33 7.21 -1.47 -3.55
CA ALA A 33 8.62 -1.81 -3.59
C ALA A 33 9.20 -1.75 -5.02
N GLU A 34 8.51 -2.35 -5.98
CA GLU A 34 9.07 -2.58 -7.32
C GLU A 34 8.98 -1.38 -8.27
N LEU A 35 7.94 -0.55 -8.15
CA LEU A 35 7.69 0.55 -9.10
C LEU A 35 7.96 1.93 -8.50
N TRP A 36 7.69 2.13 -7.20
CA TRP A 36 7.68 3.46 -6.58
C TRP A 36 8.69 3.64 -5.46
N ASN A 37 9.32 2.56 -4.98
CA ASN A 37 10.28 2.56 -3.87
C ASN A 37 9.75 3.26 -2.59
N ASP A 38 8.46 3.08 -2.30
CA ASP A 38 7.75 3.68 -1.16
C ASP A 38 7.04 2.63 -0.27
N ALA A 39 7.51 1.38 -0.32
CA ALA A 39 6.99 0.27 0.47
C ALA A 39 7.00 0.57 1.98
N GLY A 40 5.94 0.13 2.68
CA GLY A 40 5.79 0.33 4.12
C GLY A 40 5.43 1.75 4.54
N THR A 41 5.21 2.68 3.60
CA THR A 41 4.84 4.08 3.86
C THR A 41 3.37 4.39 3.56
N LEU A 42 2.62 3.43 3.01
CA LEU A 42 1.22 3.58 2.64
C LEU A 42 0.28 2.87 3.60
N CYS A 43 -0.90 3.46 3.81
CA CYS A 43 -1.97 2.80 4.55
C CYS A 43 -2.65 1.70 3.71
N PRO A 44 -3.38 0.76 4.35
CA PRO A 44 -4.06 -0.35 3.67
C PRO A 44 -4.95 0.10 2.50
N GLN A 45 -5.74 1.16 2.68
CA GLN A 45 -6.61 1.69 1.62
C GLN A 45 -5.83 2.17 0.40
N CYS A 46 -4.68 2.81 0.60
CA CYS A 46 -3.84 3.29 -0.49
C CYS A 46 -3.14 2.14 -1.21
N LEU A 47 -2.76 1.07 -0.50
CA LEU A 47 -2.21 -0.15 -1.10
C LEU A 47 -3.27 -0.86 -1.96
N ASP A 48 -4.48 -1.05 -1.43
CA ASP A 48 -5.59 -1.67 -2.16
C ASP A 48 -5.95 -0.88 -3.44
N ASN A 49 -6.09 0.44 -3.33
CA ASN A 49 -6.34 1.31 -4.47
C ASN A 49 -5.21 1.21 -5.52
N ARG A 50 -3.95 1.18 -5.08
CA ARG A 50 -2.79 1.06 -5.97
C ARG A 50 -2.82 -0.25 -6.75
N ALA A 51 -3.10 -1.38 -6.10
CA ALA A 51 -3.23 -2.67 -6.78
C ALA A 51 -4.34 -2.65 -7.84
N LYS A 52 -5.52 -2.13 -7.50
CA LYS A 52 -6.66 -2.03 -8.43
C LYS A 52 -6.34 -1.13 -9.63
N LEU A 53 -5.74 0.03 -9.39
CA LEU A 53 -5.34 0.95 -10.45
C LEU A 53 -4.25 0.35 -11.34
N ALA A 54 -3.30 -0.41 -10.77
CA ALA A 54 -2.27 -1.08 -11.55
C ALA A 54 -2.86 -2.13 -12.49
N MET A 55 -3.85 -2.91 -12.04
CA MET A 55 -4.60 -3.85 -12.88
C MET A 55 -5.39 -3.17 -14.01
N MET A 56 -5.86 -1.94 -13.79
CA MET A 56 -6.61 -1.19 -14.79
C MET A 56 -5.74 -0.45 -15.81
N TYR A 57 -4.56 0.06 -15.39
CA TYR A 57 -3.83 1.08 -16.16
C TYR A 57 -2.32 0.82 -16.34
N VAL A 58 -1.71 -0.10 -15.57
CA VAL A 58 -0.26 -0.28 -15.54
C VAL A 58 0.18 -1.61 -16.15
N ILE A 59 -0.58 -2.68 -15.93
CA ILE A 59 -0.21 -4.04 -16.37
C ILE A 59 -0.35 -4.27 -17.89
N ASP A 60 -0.97 -3.34 -18.62
CA ASP A 60 -1.09 -3.40 -20.09
C ASP A 60 0.04 -2.67 -20.85
N ARG A 61 1.24 -2.58 -20.25
CA ARG A 61 2.43 -1.95 -20.86
C ARG A 61 3.60 -2.91 -20.97
#